data_AF-A0A538S479-F1
#
_entry.id   AF-A0A538S479-F1
#
_cell.length_a   1.000
_cell.length_b   1.000
_cell.length_c   1.000
_cell.angle_alpha   90.00
_cell.angle_beta   90.00
_cell.angle_gamma   90.00
#
_symmetry.space_group_name_H-M   'P 1'
#
loop_
_entity.id
_entity.type
_entity.pdbx_description
1 polymer ?
#
loop_
_entity_poly.entity_id
_entity_poly.type
_entity_poly.pdbx_seq_one_letter_code
_entity_poly.pdbx_strand_id
1 'polypeptide(L)' 'YNGTYVNGRRISQATPVRNGDEISVGPLAFHVAFVRNAEETKPDRLAGPTRKMFAPGMKDPEPPTSENEPVQTEM' A
#
# COMPACT_ATOMS: atom_id res chain seq x y z
N TYR A 1 21.11 -9.04 0.33
CA TYR A 1 21.12 -7.56 0.46
C TYR A 1 19.70 -7.11 0.73
N ASN A 2 19.41 -6.58 1.92
CA ASN A 2 18.05 -6.23 2.33
C ASN A 2 17.90 -4.71 2.45
N GLY A 3 16.94 -4.16 1.72
CA GLY A 3 16.65 -2.72 1.70
C GLY A 3 15.60 -2.40 0.65
N THR A 4 14.97 -1.24 0.80
CA THR A 4 14.06 -0.67 -0.20
C THR A 4 14.76 0.47 -0.90
N TYR A 5 14.70 0.47 -2.23
CA TYR A 5 15.33 1.45 -3.08
C TYR A 5 14.30 2.03 -4.03
N VAL A 6 14.40 3.32 -4.31
CA VAL A 6 13.65 3.99 -5.38
C VAL A 6 14.69 4.53 -6.35
N ASN A 7 14.63 4.10 -7.61
CA ASN A 7 15.58 4.46 -8.66
C ASN A 7 17.04 4.25 -8.21
N GLY A 8 17.32 3.10 -7.58
CA GLY A 8 18.65 2.74 -7.06
C GLY A 8 19.08 3.44 -5.76
N ARG A 9 18.30 4.40 -5.24
CA ARG A 9 18.61 5.11 -3.98
C ARG A 9 17.87 4.46 -2.81
N ARG A 10 18.62 4.03 -1.79
CA ARG A 10 18.04 3.45 -0.58
C ARG A 10 17.21 4.48 0.16
N ILE A 11 15.98 4.11 0.54
CA ILE A 11 15.08 4.96 1.33
C ILE A 11 14.92 4.40 2.74
N SER A 12 14.76 5.30 3.72
CA SER A 12 14.53 4.96 5.13
C SER A 12 13.30 5.65 5.72
N GLN A 13 12.67 6.55 4.97
CA GLN A 13 11.48 7.30 5.35
C GLN A 13 10.45 7.22 4.23
N ALA A 14 9.20 7.58 4.54
CA ALA A 14 8.16 7.71 3.54
C ALA A 14 8.64 8.65 2.42
N THR A 15 8.80 8.09 1.23
CA THR A 15 9.34 8.78 0.06
C THR A 15 8.24 8.79 -1.00
N PRO A 16 7.83 9.97 -1.50
CA PRO A 16 6.88 10.04 -2.60
C PRO A 16 7.38 9.29 -3.83
N VAL A 17 6.51 8.49 -4.43
CA VAL A 17 6.78 7.71 -5.64
C VAL A 17 5.99 8.29 -6.79
N ARG A 18 6.58 8.28 -7.99
CA ARG A 18 6.01 8.79 -9.22
C ARG A 18 5.80 7.67 -10.24
N ASN A 19 4.92 7.93 -11.19
CA ASN A 19 4.74 7.06 -12.34
C ASN A 19 6.07 6.89 -13.09
N GLY A 20 6.42 5.65 -13.42
CA GLY A 20 7.68 5.28 -14.06
C GLY A 20 8.85 5.00 -13.12
N ASP A 21 8.71 5.22 -11.81
CA ASP A 21 9.77 4.90 -10.85
C ASP A 21 10.02 3.38 -10.77
N GLU A 22 11.28 3.00 -10.56
CA GLU A 22 11.67 1.64 -10.21
C GLU A 22 11.79 1.52 -8.69
N ILE A 23 11.02 0.59 -8.10
CA ILE A 23 11.14 0.22 -6.70
C ILE A 23 11.85 -1.12 -6.61
N SER A 24 12.96 -1.18 -5.91
CA SER A 24 13.65 -2.44 -5.61
C SER A 24 13.52 -2.81 -4.13
N VAL A 25 13.13 -4.04 -3.84
CA VAL A 25 13.08 -4.62 -2.49
C VAL A 25 13.95 -5.87 -2.46
N GLY A 26 15.15 -5.73 -1.89
CA GLY A 26 16.18 -6.75 -2.01
C GLY A 26 16.48 -7.04 -3.50
N PRO A 27 16.39 -8.30 -3.97
CA PRO A 27 16.64 -8.65 -5.36
C PRO A 27 15.42 -8.43 -6.30
N LEU A 28 14.26 -8.06 -5.77
CA LEU A 28 13.03 -7.90 -6.56
C LEU A 28 12.88 -6.46 -7.02
N ALA A 29 12.60 -6.24 -8.30
CA ALA A 29 12.36 -4.93 -8.89
C ALA A 29 10.92 -4.82 -9.44
N PHE A 30 10.29 -3.67 -9.21
CA PHE A 30 8.94 -3.33 -9.62
C PHE A 30 8.96 -1.98 -10.36
N HIS A 31 8.17 -1.85 -11.42
CA HIS A 31 7.95 -0.58 -12.10
C HIS A 31 6.59 0.00 -11.72
N VAL A 32 6.58 1.28 -11.37
CA VAL A 32 5.37 1.97 -10.93
C VAL A 32 4.59 2.44 -12.15
N ALA A 33 3.35 1.98 -12.27
CA ALA A 33 2.42 2.42 -13.30
C ALA A 33 1.13 2.96 -12.64
N PHE A 34 0.88 4.26 -12.77
CA PHE A 34 -0.38 4.85 -12.31
C PHE A 34 -1.45 4.71 -13.41
N VAL A 35 -2.36 3.75 -13.21
CA VAL A 35 -3.51 3.50 -14.12
C VAL A 35 -4.59 4.60 -13.97
N ARG A 36 -4.56 5.34 -12.86
CA ARG A 36 -5.37 6.54 -12.60
C ARG A 36 -4.69 7.39 -11.52
N ASN A 37 -4.93 8.70 -11.52
CA ASN A 37 -4.61 9.56 -10.38
C ASN A 37 -5.57 9.18 -9.24
N ALA A 38 -5.19 8.18 -8.44
CA ALA A 38 -5.80 7.99 -7.14
C ALA A 38 -5.34 9.14 -6.24
N GLU A 39 -6.25 9.78 -5.52
CA GLU A 39 -5.85 10.74 -4.49
C GLU A 39 -4.82 10.09 -3.57
N GLU A 40 -3.79 10.86 -3.21
CA GLU A 40 -2.75 10.44 -2.27
C GLU A 40 -3.41 9.73 -1.09
N THR A 41 -2.90 8.55 -0.72
CA THR A 41 -3.38 7.86 0.48
C THR A 41 -3.22 8.79 1.67
N LYS A 42 -4.34 9.39 2.11
CA LYS A 42 -4.39 10.25 3.30
C LYS A 42 -3.58 9.57 4.42
N PRO A 43 -2.75 10.30 5.17
CA PRO A 43 -1.92 9.73 6.24
C PRO A 43 -2.75 8.99 7.31
N ASP A 44 -4.05 9.25 7.37
CA ASP A 44 -5.02 8.55 8.22
C ASP A 44 -5.11 7.02 7.94
N ARG A 45 -4.76 6.56 6.73
CA ARG A 45 -4.68 5.11 6.45
C ARG A 45 -3.42 4.42 6.99
N LEU A 46 -2.44 5.17 7.52
CA LEU A 46 -1.34 4.61 8.30
C LEU A 46 -1.80 4.20 9.72
N ALA A 47 -3.03 4.56 10.12
CA ALA A 47 -3.68 4.08 11.34
C ALA A 47 -4.34 2.69 11.18
N GLY A 48 -4.19 2.03 10.02
CA GLY A 48 -4.34 0.58 9.98
C GLY A 48 -3.31 -0.07 10.92
N PRO A 49 -3.58 -1.24 11.50
CA PRO A 49 -2.72 -1.85 12.52
C PRO A 49 -1.40 -2.26 11.86
N THR A 50 -0.45 -1.32 11.78
CA THR A 50 0.94 -1.59 11.48
C THR A 50 1.49 -2.32 12.69
N ARG A 51 1.16 -3.61 12.78
CA ARG A 51 1.85 -4.68 13.50
C ARG A 51 2.54 -4.27 14.82
N LYS A 52 1.89 -3.45 15.63
CA LYS A 52 2.23 -3.27 17.05
C LYS A 52 1.28 -4.07 17.97
N MET A 53 0.38 -4.87 17.40
CA MET A 53 -0.70 -5.55 18.14
C MET A 53 -0.78 -7.07 17.96
N PHE A 54 0.28 -7.77 17.52
CA PHE A 54 0.33 -9.23 17.68
C PHE A 54 0.92 -9.58 19.04
N ALA A 55 0.19 -9.26 20.11
CA ALA A 55 0.34 -9.98 21.36
C ALA A 55 -0.23 -11.41 21.15
N PRO A 56 0.39 -12.47 21.67
CA PRO A 56 -0.06 -13.83 21.41
C PRO A 56 -1.47 -14.06 22.01
N GLY A 57 -2.43 -14.50 21.19
CA GLY A 57 -3.71 -15.05 21.68
C GLY A 57 -5.00 -14.30 21.32
N MET A 58 -4.97 -13.23 20.52
CA MET A 58 -6.20 -12.63 19.99
C MET A 58 -6.58 -13.27 18.65
N LYS A 59 -7.83 -13.73 18.52
CA LYS A 59 -8.37 -14.25 17.24
C LYS A 59 -8.42 -13.11 16.21
N ASP A 60 -8.12 -13.45 14.97
CA ASP A 60 -8.12 -12.49 13.86
C ASP A 60 -9.47 -11.75 13.79
N PRO A 61 -9.47 -10.41 13.65
CA PRO A 61 -10.70 -9.69 13.41
C PRO A 61 -11.25 -10.09 12.04
N GLU A 62 -12.55 -10.40 11.99
CA GLU A 62 -13.23 -10.76 10.74
C GLU A 62 -13.03 -9.64 9.69
N PRO A 63 -12.72 -10.01 8.44
CA PRO A 63 -12.46 -9.03 7.40
C PRO A 63 -13.70 -8.15 7.19
N PRO A 64 -13.53 -6.84 6.93
CA PRO A 64 -14.67 -5.97 6.66
C PRO A 64 -15.41 -6.46 5.42
N THR A 65 -16.71 -6.77 5.58
CA THR A 65 -17.59 -7.17 4.49
C THR A 65 -17.58 -6.08 3.42
N SER A 66 -17.10 -6.43 2.23
CA SER A 66 -17.11 -5.56 1.06
C SER A 66 -18.55 -5.37 0.58
N GLU A 67 -19.28 -4.39 1.14
CA GLU A 67 -20.51 -3.88 0.55
C GLU A 67 -20.16 -3.00 -0.66
N ASN A 68 -19.93 -3.65 -1.81
CA ASN A 68 -20.07 -3.00 -3.11
C ASN A 68 -21.56 -3.08 -3.48
N GLU A 69 -22.34 -2.04 -3.19
CA GLU A 69 -23.67 -1.92 -3.80
C GLU A 69 -23.52 -1.62 -5.31
N PRO A 70 -24.18 -2.38 -6.21
CA PRO A 70 -24.15 -2.07 -7.63
C PRO A 70 -24.99 -0.81 -7.93
N VAL A 71 -24.39 0.13 -8.66
CA VAL A 71 -25.07 1.28 -9.26
C VAL A 71 -26.24 0.79 -10.12
N GLN A 72 -27.46 1.20 -9.78
CA GLN A 72 -28.64 0.99 -10.62
C GLN A 72 -28.48 1.78 -11.93
N THR A 73 -28.48 1.06 -13.05
CA THR A 73 -28.68 1.60 -14.39
C THR A 73 -30.17 1.56 -14.67
N GLU A 74 -30.80 2.70 -14.93
CA GLU A 74 -32.09 2.74 -15.63
C GLU A 74 -32.00 3.71 -16.82
N MET A 75 -32.69 3.30 -17.90
CA MET A 75 -32.73 3.89 -19.24
C MET A 75 -33.78 5.00 -19.35
#